data_AF-A0A833E8W7-F1
#
_entry.id   AF-A0A833E8W7-F1
#
_cell.length_a   1.000
_cell.length_b   1.000
_cell.length_c   1.000
_cell.angle_alpha   90.00
_cell.angle_beta   90.00
_cell.angle_gamma   90.00
#
_symmetry.space_group_name_H-M   'P 1'
#
loop_
_entity.id
_entity.type
_entity.pdbx_description
1 polymer ?
#
loop_
_entity_poly.entity_id
_entity_poly.type
_entity_poly.pdbx_seq_one_letter_code
_entity_poly.pdbx_strand_id
1 'polypeptide(L)'
;MPESVDPYRLLRTLEDVTDKHARIVKSLNRALVRLRKDIEDEELQTLVLSYIRRLRVLRQRLVNSLNGAIDLDSTIAEVRDNIATLSEYMIIVGMEYERDLLNKALILARRGARLLEENRGLIEDDLNQIDELVEKLQYIVDKYY
;
A
#
# COMPACT_ATOMS: atom_id res chain seq x y z
N MET A 1 -15.27 3.41 24.00
CA MET A 1 -13.85 3.02 24.12
C MET A 1 -13.43 2.48 22.77
N PRO A 2 -12.31 2.91 22.18
CA PRO A 2 -11.82 2.26 20.96
C PRO A 2 -11.57 0.78 21.26
N GLU A 3 -12.04 -0.11 20.39
CA GLU A 3 -11.74 -1.55 20.51
C GLU A 3 -10.23 -1.75 20.38
N SER A 4 -9.68 -2.64 21.22
CA SER A 4 -8.27 -3.05 21.13
C SER A 4 -8.06 -3.90 19.88
N VAL A 5 -6.96 -3.67 19.17
CA VAL A 5 -6.61 -4.50 18.00
C VAL A 5 -6.22 -5.90 18.46
N ASP A 6 -6.82 -6.94 17.85
CA ASP A 6 -6.40 -8.33 18.06
C ASP A 6 -5.04 -8.57 17.35
N PRO A 7 -3.96 -8.87 18.11
CA PRO A 7 -2.62 -9.07 17.56
C PRO A 7 -2.54 -10.18 16.51
N TYR A 8 -3.22 -11.30 16.73
CA TYR A 8 -3.18 -12.44 15.81
C TYR A 8 -3.95 -12.16 14.52
N ARG A 9 -5.00 -11.33 14.60
CA ARG A 9 -5.72 -10.85 13.42
C ARG A 9 -4.90 -9.81 12.66
N LEU A 10 -4.20 -8.94 13.37
CA LEU A 10 -3.29 -7.96 12.78
C LEU A 10 -2.15 -8.65 12.03
N LEU A 11 -1.45 -9.59 12.67
CA LEU A 11 -0.37 -10.36 12.05
C LEU A 11 -0.84 -11.02 10.75
N ARG A 12 -1.95 -11.76 10.78
CA ARG A 12 -2.52 -12.41 9.59
C ARG A 12 -2.87 -11.41 8.49
N THR A 13 -3.33 -10.21 8.85
CA THR A 13 -3.61 -9.17 7.87
C THR A 13 -2.33 -8.63 7.26
N LEU A 14 -1.32 -8.35 8.07
CA LEU A 14 -0.01 -7.87 7.61
C LEU A 14 0.64 -8.89 6.67
N GLU A 15 0.65 -10.17 7.02
CA GLU A 15 1.19 -11.25 6.16
C GLU A 15 0.48 -11.31 4.80
N ASP A 16 -0.86 -11.40 4.82
CA ASP A 16 -1.67 -11.48 3.59
C ASP A 16 -1.53 -10.24 2.72
N VAL A 17 -1.53 -9.05 3.33
CA VAL A 17 -1.39 -7.80 2.61
C VAL A 17 0.01 -7.66 2.04
N THR A 18 1.05 -7.95 2.80
CA THR A 18 2.45 -7.83 2.36
C THR A 18 2.73 -8.70 1.14
N ASP A 19 2.30 -9.96 1.16
CA ASP A 19 2.49 -10.89 0.03
C ASP A 19 1.69 -10.45 -1.21
N LYS A 20 0.41 -10.07 -1.05
CA LYS A 20 -0.42 -9.58 -2.16
C LYS A 20 0.09 -8.26 -2.73
N HIS A 21 0.53 -7.36 -1.86
CA HIS A 21 1.10 -6.06 -2.21
C HIS A 21 2.30 -6.25 -3.12
N ALA A 22 3.30 -7.04 -2.70
CA ALA A 22 4.51 -7.33 -3.45
C ALA A 22 4.22 -7.84 -4.88
N ARG A 23 3.23 -8.73 -5.04
CA ARG A 23 2.81 -9.25 -6.35
C ARG A 23 2.18 -8.17 -7.23
N ILE A 24 1.33 -7.32 -6.65
CA ILE A 24 0.64 -6.27 -7.39
C ILE A 24 1.62 -5.17 -7.80
N VAL A 25 2.48 -4.66 -6.92
CA VAL A 25 3.48 -3.63 -7.29
C VAL A 25 4.45 -4.12 -8.37
N LYS A 26 4.86 -5.39 -8.34
CA LYS A 26 5.66 -6.00 -9.41
C LYS A 26 4.91 -6.01 -10.75
N SER A 27 3.61 -6.29 -10.73
CA SER A 27 2.76 -6.34 -11.93
C SER A 27 2.47 -4.94 -12.47
N LEU A 28 2.18 -3.99 -11.58
CA LEU A 28 1.98 -2.58 -11.88
C LEU A 28 3.23 -1.97 -12.50
N ASN A 29 4.42 -2.21 -11.93
CA ASN A 29 5.67 -1.71 -12.51
C ASN A 29 5.88 -2.21 -13.95
N ARG A 30 5.63 -3.50 -14.21
CA ARG A 30 5.71 -4.06 -15.57
C ARG A 30 4.72 -3.40 -16.52
N ALA A 31 3.49 -3.17 -16.08
CA ALA A 31 2.47 -2.51 -16.88
C ALA A 31 2.85 -1.05 -17.19
N LEU A 32 3.31 -0.28 -16.19
CA LEU A 32 3.77 1.10 -16.37
C LEU A 32 4.99 1.21 -17.29
N VAL A 33 5.95 0.28 -17.20
CA VAL A 33 7.12 0.24 -18.09
C VAL A 33 6.70 0.00 -19.54
N ARG A 34 5.71 -0.86 -19.78
CA ARG A 34 5.14 -1.10 -21.11
C ARG A 34 4.37 0.13 -21.59
N LEU A 35 3.53 0.71 -20.74
CA LEU A 35 2.69 1.88 -21.06
C LEU A 35 3.53 3.09 -21.42
N ARG A 36 4.73 3.23 -20.83
CA ARG A 36 5.67 4.28 -21.22
C ARG A 36 6.07 4.24 -22.70
N LYS A 37 6.01 3.07 -23.34
CA LYS A 37 6.39 2.90 -24.75
C LYS A 37 5.25 3.24 -25.71
N ASP A 38 4.02 3.04 -25.26
CA ASP A 38 2.80 3.30 -26.01
C ASP A 38 1.75 3.84 -25.04
N ILE A 39 1.72 5.16 -24.90
CA ILE A 39 0.90 5.82 -23.87
C ILE A 39 -0.59 5.81 -24.22
N GLU A 40 -0.92 5.56 -25.49
CA GLU A 40 -2.28 5.59 -26.02
C GLU A 40 -2.99 4.23 -25.88
N ASP A 41 -2.26 3.19 -25.48
CA ASP A 41 -2.79 1.84 -25.20
C ASP A 41 -3.79 1.88 -24.02
N GLU A 42 -5.08 2.04 -24.34
CA GLU A 42 -6.16 2.14 -23.36
C GLU A 42 -6.38 0.84 -22.57
N GLU A 43 -6.12 -0.33 -23.17
CA GLU A 43 -6.22 -1.61 -22.46
C GLU A 43 -5.15 -1.68 -21.36
N LEU A 44 -3.94 -1.23 -21.67
CA LEU A 44 -2.84 -1.19 -20.71
C LEU A 44 -3.04 -0.12 -19.65
N GLN A 45 -3.59 1.05 -20.00
CA GLN A 45 -3.99 2.06 -19.01
C GLN A 45 -5.05 1.51 -18.05
N THR A 46 -6.06 0.80 -18.58
CA THR A 46 -7.10 0.14 -17.77
C THR A 46 -6.50 -0.90 -16.84
N LEU A 47 -5.54 -1.69 -17.33
CA LEU A 47 -4.81 -2.65 -16.50
C LEU A 47 -4.03 -1.97 -15.37
N VAL A 48 -3.33 -0.86 -15.65
CA VAL A 48 -2.62 -0.05 -14.64
C VAL A 48 -3.60 0.43 -13.55
N LEU A 49 -4.74 1.02 -13.94
CA LEU A 49 -5.76 1.48 -13.01
C LEU A 49 -6.33 0.33 -12.16
N SER A 50 -6.50 -0.86 -12.75
CA SER A 50 -6.96 -2.04 -12.02
C SER A 50 -5.98 -2.44 -10.90
N TYR A 51 -4.67 -2.34 -11.14
CA TYR A 51 -3.66 -2.63 -10.12
C TYR A 51 -3.63 -1.55 -9.03
N ILE A 52 -3.71 -0.28 -9.40
CA ILE A 52 -3.79 0.84 -8.44
C ILE A 52 -5.00 0.66 -7.52
N ARG A 53 -6.18 0.33 -8.08
CA ARG A 53 -7.39 0.03 -7.31
C ARG A 53 -7.19 -1.15 -6.36
N ARG A 54 -6.49 -2.21 -6.78
CA ARG A 54 -6.22 -3.36 -5.90
C ARG A 54 -5.28 -2.98 -4.75
N LEU A 55 -4.29 -2.13 -4.98
CA LEU A 55 -3.42 -1.59 -3.92
C LEU A 55 -4.24 -0.77 -2.93
N ARG A 56 -5.17 0.07 -3.42
CA ARG A 56 -6.11 0.83 -2.57
C ARG A 56 -6.92 -0.07 -1.64
N VAL A 57 -7.43 -1.19 -2.15
CA VAL A 57 -8.15 -2.17 -1.32
C VAL A 57 -7.24 -2.77 -0.24
N LEU A 58 -5.97 -3.04 -0.55
CA LEU A 58 -5.02 -3.55 0.43
C LEU A 58 -4.68 -2.51 1.50
N ARG A 59 -4.45 -1.25 1.11
CA ARG A 59 -4.25 -0.13 2.05
C ARG A 59 -5.44 0.01 2.99
N GLN A 60 -6.66 0.03 2.46
CA GLN A 60 -7.87 0.12 3.29
C GLN A 60 -8.00 -1.05 4.27
N ARG A 61 -7.62 -2.27 3.85
CA ARG A 61 -7.60 -3.44 4.75
C ARG A 61 -6.60 -3.26 5.90
N LEU A 62 -5.40 -2.75 5.63
CA LEU A 62 -4.43 -2.45 6.68
C LEU A 62 -4.95 -1.36 7.61
N VAL A 63 -5.41 -0.23 7.06
CA VAL A 63 -5.97 0.87 7.86
C VAL A 63 -7.09 0.36 8.77
N ASN A 64 -7.99 -0.47 8.26
CA ASN A 64 -9.07 -1.06 9.05
C ASN A 64 -8.56 -1.98 10.17
N SER A 65 -7.52 -2.77 9.92
CA SER A 65 -6.90 -3.62 10.96
C SER A 65 -6.09 -2.81 11.98
N LEU A 66 -5.66 -1.61 11.62
CA LEU A 66 -4.94 -0.65 12.47
C LEU A 66 -5.87 0.37 13.14
N ASN A 67 -7.18 0.29 12.89
CA ASN A 67 -8.17 1.15 13.54
C ASN A 67 -8.51 0.59 14.92
N GLY A 68 -7.78 1.08 15.92
CA GLY A 68 -7.97 0.72 17.32
C GLY A 68 -6.76 1.07 18.16
N ALA A 69 -6.83 0.78 19.45
CA ALA A 69 -5.65 0.88 20.31
C ALA A 69 -4.72 -0.32 20.04
N ILE A 70 -3.47 -0.05 19.67
CA ILE A 70 -2.46 -1.08 19.41
C ILE A 70 -1.63 -1.28 20.68
N ASP A 71 -1.96 -2.33 21.42
CA ASP A 71 -1.21 -2.78 22.59
C ASP A 71 -0.80 -4.26 22.41
N LEU A 72 0.50 -4.48 22.24
CA LEU A 72 1.10 -5.79 22.01
C LEU A 72 1.92 -6.24 23.25
N ASP A 73 1.91 -5.48 24.35
CA ASP A 73 2.74 -5.74 25.53
C ASP A 73 2.40 -7.07 26.21
N SER A 74 1.14 -7.50 26.10
CA SER A 74 0.65 -8.79 26.61
C SER A 74 0.75 -9.96 25.61
N THR A 75 1.24 -9.70 24.39
CA THR A 75 1.33 -10.70 23.31
C THR A 75 2.66 -11.47 23.40
N ILE A 76 2.68 -12.73 22.95
CA ILE A 76 3.93 -13.49 22.85
C ILE A 76 4.95 -12.76 21.97
N ALA A 77 6.22 -12.76 22.38
CA ALA A 77 7.28 -11.99 21.75
C ALA A 77 7.37 -12.25 20.23
N GLU A 78 7.32 -13.51 19.81
CA GLU A 78 7.38 -13.89 18.39
C GLU A 78 6.30 -13.20 17.53
N VAL A 79 5.05 -13.12 18.01
CA VAL A 79 3.96 -12.47 17.27
C VAL A 79 4.17 -10.97 17.21
N ARG A 80 4.58 -10.35 18.32
CA ARG A 80 4.86 -8.92 18.39
C ARG A 80 6.02 -8.54 17.46
N ASP A 81 7.12 -9.29 17.51
CA ASP A 81 8.32 -9.01 16.73
C ASP A 81 8.05 -9.23 15.22
N ASN A 82 7.22 -10.23 14.86
CA ASN A 82 6.76 -10.41 13.48
C ASN A 82 5.87 -9.24 13.00
N ILE A 83 4.96 -8.74 13.84
CA ILE A 83 4.14 -7.56 13.53
C ILE A 83 5.02 -6.33 13.31
N ALA A 84 6.00 -6.08 14.19
CA ALA A 84 6.94 -4.97 14.07
C ALA A 84 7.76 -5.07 12.77
N THR A 85 8.34 -6.24 12.50
CA THR A 85 9.15 -6.50 11.30
C THR A 85 8.35 -6.33 10.00
N LEU A 86 7.12 -6.85 9.94
CA LEU A 86 6.25 -6.69 8.77
C LEU A 86 5.81 -5.23 8.59
N SER A 87 5.59 -4.51 9.70
CA SER A 87 5.25 -3.08 9.66
C SER A 87 6.42 -2.27 9.11
N GLU A 88 7.64 -2.52 9.59
CA GLU A 88 8.87 -1.89 9.10
C GLU A 88 9.10 -2.18 7.60
N TYR A 89 8.99 -3.44 7.18
CA TYR A 89 9.09 -3.81 5.77
C TYR A 89 8.05 -3.07 4.91
N MET A 90 6.81 -2.99 5.39
CA MET A 90 5.76 -2.29 4.66
C MET A 90 6.05 -0.79 4.55
N ILE A 91 6.67 -0.15 5.53
CA ILE A 91 7.11 1.25 5.45
C ILE A 91 8.24 1.39 4.43
N ILE A 92 9.38 0.72 4.67
CA ILE A 92 10.64 0.95 3.96
C ILE A 92 10.57 0.46 2.51
N VAL A 93 9.89 -0.67 2.27
CA VAL A 93 9.88 -1.31 0.95
C VAL A 93 8.50 -1.17 0.30
N GLY A 94 7.44 -1.54 1.01
CA GLY A 94 6.09 -1.59 0.43
C GLY A 94 5.59 -0.22 -0.02
N MET A 95 5.49 0.72 0.92
CA MET A 95 4.89 2.04 0.73
C MET A 95 5.78 2.95 -0.13
N GLU A 96 7.09 2.96 0.11
CA GLU A 96 8.05 3.69 -0.74
C GLU A 96 7.95 3.26 -2.21
N TYR A 97 7.97 1.95 -2.47
CA TYR A 97 7.91 1.46 -3.84
C TYR A 97 6.55 1.72 -4.49
N GLU A 98 5.46 1.63 -3.74
CA GLU A 98 4.14 1.99 -4.23
C GLU A 98 4.05 3.48 -4.60
N ARG A 99 4.54 4.36 -3.73
CA ARG A 99 4.60 5.81 -3.95
C ARG A 99 5.31 6.13 -5.26
N ASP A 100 6.44 5.50 -5.52
CA ASP A 100 7.19 5.61 -6.77
C ASP A 100 6.36 5.22 -8.01
N LEU A 101 5.56 4.15 -7.91
CA LEU A 101 4.72 3.69 -9.03
C LEU A 101 3.53 4.62 -9.27
N LEU A 102 2.91 5.16 -8.22
CA LEU A 102 1.85 6.16 -8.35
C LEU A 102 2.39 7.45 -8.98
N ASN A 103 3.56 7.92 -8.55
CA ASN A 103 4.24 9.07 -9.18
C ASN A 103 4.56 8.81 -10.66
N LYS A 104 5.00 7.62 -11.03
CA LYS A 104 5.18 7.24 -12.44
C LYS A 104 3.85 7.28 -13.21
N ALA A 105 2.76 6.81 -12.63
CA ALA A 105 1.44 6.88 -13.25
C ALA A 105 1.01 8.34 -13.50
N LEU A 106 1.24 9.24 -12.53
CA LEU A 106 0.97 10.67 -12.68
C LEU A 106 1.84 11.33 -13.77
N ILE A 107 3.11 10.91 -13.90
CA ILE A 107 3.98 11.38 -14.99
C ILE A 107 3.43 10.95 -16.35
N LEU A 108 2.93 9.71 -16.48
CA LEU A 108 2.32 9.22 -17.72
C LEU A 108 1.00 9.92 -18.03
N ALA A 109 0.17 10.19 -17.02
CA ALA A 109 -1.06 10.98 -17.14
C ALA A 109 -0.78 12.35 -17.78
N ARG A 110 0.19 13.09 -17.22
CA ARG A 110 0.66 14.39 -17.76
C ARG A 110 1.23 14.32 -19.18
N ARG A 111 1.66 13.14 -19.63
CA ARG A 111 2.22 12.92 -20.97
C ARG A 111 1.17 12.53 -22.02
N GLY A 112 -0.10 12.39 -21.64
CA GLY A 112 -1.18 12.09 -22.58
C GLY A 112 -1.86 10.74 -22.36
N ALA A 113 -1.53 9.99 -21.31
CA ALA A 113 -2.29 8.80 -20.94
C ALA A 113 -3.67 9.20 -20.38
N ARG A 114 -4.65 9.35 -21.28
CA ARG A 114 -5.97 9.94 -21.02
C ARG A 114 -6.69 9.35 -19.81
N LEU A 115 -6.78 8.02 -19.69
CA LEU A 115 -7.49 7.37 -18.59
C LEU A 115 -6.79 7.59 -17.25
N LEU A 116 -5.45 7.67 -17.25
CA LEU A 116 -4.71 8.01 -16.04
C LEU A 116 -4.95 9.47 -15.63
N GLU A 117 -5.04 10.40 -16.58
CA GLU A 117 -5.34 11.80 -16.31
C GLU A 117 -6.78 11.98 -15.79
N GLU A 118 -7.75 11.26 -16.35
CA GLU A 118 -9.14 11.24 -15.86
C GLU A 118 -9.25 10.75 -14.41
N ASN A 119 -8.32 9.87 -13.98
CA ASN A 119 -8.27 9.31 -12.63
C ASN A 119 -7.22 9.99 -11.74
N ARG A 120 -6.62 11.09 -12.19
CA ARG A 120 -5.51 11.75 -11.50
C ARG A 120 -5.80 12.08 -10.04
N GLY A 121 -6.97 12.65 -9.76
CA GLY A 121 -7.37 12.99 -8.39
C GLY A 121 -7.37 11.77 -7.47
N LEU A 122 -7.85 10.61 -7.94
CA LEU A 122 -7.84 9.38 -7.16
C LEU A 122 -6.42 8.82 -6.93
N ILE A 123 -5.49 9.07 -7.86
CA ILE A 123 -4.09 8.66 -7.71
C ILE A 123 -3.35 9.59 -6.73
N GLU A 124 -3.67 10.88 -6.73
CA GLU A 124 -3.17 11.85 -5.76
C GLU A 124 -3.72 11.57 -4.34
N ASP A 125 -5.00 11.23 -4.21
CA ASP A 125 -5.60 10.78 -2.95
C ASP A 125 -4.93 9.51 -2.42
N ASP A 126 -4.57 8.59 -3.31
CA ASP A 126 -3.87 7.36 -2.96
C ASP A 126 -2.47 7.62 -2.38
N LEU A 127 -1.77 8.65 -2.87
CA LEU A 127 -0.49 9.08 -2.31
C LEU A 127 -0.67 9.60 -0.87
N ASN A 128 -1.68 10.42 -0.62
CA ASN A 128 -1.97 10.93 0.73
C ASN A 128 -2.30 9.78 1.70
N GLN A 129 -3.06 8.78 1.26
CA GLN A 129 -3.39 7.59 2.06
C GLN A 129 -2.16 6.74 2.40
N ILE A 130 -1.13 6.74 1.56
CA ILE A 130 0.14 6.06 1.87
C ILE A 130 0.78 6.73 3.09
N ASP A 131 0.82 8.06 3.13
CA ASP A 131 1.46 8.80 4.22
C ASP A 131 0.73 8.55 5.56
N GLU A 132 -0.60 8.61 5.57
CA GLU A 132 -1.40 8.27 6.75
C GLU A 132 -1.17 6.83 7.25
N LEU A 133 -1.00 5.88 6.33
CA LEU A 133 -0.74 4.48 6.67
C LEU A 133 0.69 4.30 7.21
N VAL A 134 1.68 5.00 6.65
CA VAL A 134 3.05 5.00 7.14
C VAL A 134 3.11 5.50 8.58
N GLU A 135 2.42 6.59 8.92
CA GLU A 135 2.37 7.09 10.30
C GLU A 135 1.82 6.04 11.29
N LYS A 136 0.74 5.35 10.91
CA LYS A 136 0.15 4.28 11.74
C LYS A 136 1.10 3.10 11.93
N LEU A 137 1.81 2.70 10.89
CA LEU A 137 2.78 1.60 10.96
C LEU A 137 4.02 2.01 11.76
N GLN A 138 4.49 3.26 11.60
CA GLN A 138 5.66 3.79 12.31
C GLN A 138 5.45 3.76 13.82
N TYR A 139 4.24 4.07 14.30
CA TYR A 139 3.89 3.95 15.72
C TYR A 139 4.13 2.52 16.27
N ILE A 140 3.88 1.48 15.48
CA ILE A 140 4.15 0.09 15.89
C ILE A 140 5.66 -0.15 15.97
N VAL A 141 6.39 0.26 14.93
CA VAL A 141 7.84 0.07 14.85
C VAL A 141 8.53 0.78 16.01
N ASP A 142 8.23 2.06 16.24
CA ASP A 142 8.83 2.86 17.31
C ASP A 142 8.57 2.29 18.71
N LYS A 143 7.43 1.61 18.91
CA LYS A 143 7.07 1.05 20.22
C LYS A 143 7.65 -0.35 20.45
N TYR A 144 7.84 -1.15 19.41
CA TYR A 144 8.11 -2.59 19.55
C TYR A 144 9.36 -3.10 18.80
N TYR A 145 10.15 -2.22 18.20
CA TYR A 145 11.45 -2.50 17.57
C TYR A 145 12.55 -1.65 18.22
#